data_AF-A0AAN8PKT5-F1
#
_entry.id   AF-A0AAN8PKT5-F1
#
_cell.length_a   1.000
_cell.length_b   1.000
_cell.length_c   1.000
_cell.angle_alpha   90.00
_cell.angle_beta   90.00
_cell.angle_gamma   90.00
#
_symmetry.space_group_name_H-M   'P 1'
#
loop_
_entity.id
_entity.type
_entity.pdbx_description
1 polymer ?
#
loop_
_entity_poly.entity_id
_entity_poly.type
_entity_poly.pdbx_seq_one_letter_code
_entity_poly.pdbx_strand_id
1 'polypeptide(L)'
;MPDKNYNTVGTYQLAKVATTPVVVLLQMLYFKKKFSLKIKFTLIPTVAGIILNFYYDIRFNHIGTCFAVIGVFITSLYQILVGSKQHELQMNPMQLLYYQAPISSIMLIPIMILFEPPYKATTMVLTFTSAGILLLSCIFALFINVSIYWIIGKTSPLTYNMFGHMKFCLIALGGYLVFAEPMSFLQILGVILTLSGVTLYAHWKLKESSQSLKSLEEG
;
A
#
# COMPACT_ATOMS: atom_id res chain seq x y z
N MET A 1 16.92 9.25 -23.72
CA MET A 1 17.02 9.51 -22.27
C MET A 1 17.44 8.20 -21.62
N PRO A 2 18.62 8.09 -20.99
CA PRO A 2 18.99 6.85 -20.31
C PRO A 2 18.05 6.63 -19.11
N ASP A 3 17.59 5.39 -18.95
CA ASP A 3 16.58 4.97 -17.97
C ASP A 3 16.90 5.47 -16.55
N LYS A 4 16.18 6.50 -16.10
CA LYS A 4 16.22 7.05 -14.73
C LYS A 4 15.51 6.13 -13.72
N ASN A 5 15.54 4.82 -13.93
CA ASN A 5 15.00 3.87 -12.96
C ASN A 5 16.09 3.51 -11.96
N TYR A 6 16.14 4.27 -10.88
CA TYR A 6 17.09 4.04 -9.78
C TYR A 6 16.90 2.69 -9.09
N ASN A 7 15.79 1.97 -9.29
CA ASN A 7 15.53 0.67 -8.69
C ASN A 7 14.64 -0.19 -9.61
N THR A 8 14.77 -1.51 -9.51
CA THR A 8 13.86 -2.48 -10.16
C THR A 8 12.47 -2.51 -9.52
N VAL A 9 11.48 -3.05 -10.26
CA VAL A 9 10.12 -3.24 -9.73
C VAL A 9 10.15 -4.14 -8.50
N GLY A 10 10.91 -5.24 -8.53
CA GLY A 10 11.07 -6.13 -7.37
C GLY A 10 11.57 -5.44 -6.11
N THR A 11 12.55 -4.54 -6.22
CA THR A 11 13.02 -3.74 -5.08
C THR A 11 11.96 -2.76 -4.53
N TYR A 12 11.13 -2.16 -5.39
CA TYR A 12 10.02 -1.33 -4.92
C TYR A 12 8.94 -2.15 -4.20
N GLN A 13 8.68 -3.36 -4.68
CA GLN A 13 7.72 -4.26 -4.03
C GLN A 13 8.24 -4.73 -2.68
N LEU A 14 9.54 -5.06 -2.59
CA LEU A 14 10.19 -5.36 -1.31
C LEU A 14 10.06 -4.20 -0.32
N ALA A 15 10.24 -2.95 -0.77
CA ALA A 15 10.03 -1.77 0.05
C ALA A 15 8.55 -1.66 0.51
N LYS A 16 7.58 -1.83 -0.38
CA LYS A 16 6.15 -1.82 -0.02
C LYS A 16 5.80 -2.89 1.01
N VAL A 17 6.41 -4.07 0.93
CA VAL A 17 6.23 -5.14 1.92
C VAL A 17 6.78 -4.74 3.27
N ALA A 18 7.94 -4.09 3.30
CA ALA A 18 8.56 -3.56 4.51
C ALA A 18 7.70 -2.50 5.22
N THR A 19 6.79 -1.82 4.52
CA THR A 19 5.76 -0.96 5.16
C THR A 19 4.96 -1.71 6.22
N THR A 20 4.69 -3.01 6.02
CA THR A 20 3.87 -3.82 6.95
C THR A 20 4.51 -3.96 8.34
N PRO A 21 5.75 -4.48 8.49
CA PRO A 21 6.40 -4.53 9.79
C PRO A 21 6.72 -3.14 10.36
N VAL A 22 7.03 -2.14 9.52
CA VAL A 22 7.25 -0.76 9.99
C VAL A 22 5.99 -0.15 10.58
N VAL A 23 4.82 -0.37 9.97
CA VAL A 23 3.52 0.04 10.53
C VAL A 23 3.27 -0.62 11.88
N VAL A 24 3.51 -1.93 12.01
CA VAL A 24 3.35 -2.63 13.29
C VAL A 24 4.29 -2.05 14.36
N LEU A 25 5.55 -1.82 14.02
CA LEU A 25 6.54 -1.25 14.92
C LEU A 25 6.15 0.17 15.37
N LEU A 26 5.78 1.05 14.44
CA LEU A 26 5.37 2.42 14.75
C LEU A 26 4.09 2.47 15.59
N GLN A 27 3.11 1.60 15.31
CA GLN A 27 1.89 1.52 16.11
C GLN A 27 2.14 1.00 17.53
N MET A 28 3.13 0.12 17.72
CA MET A 28 3.56 -0.31 19.06
C MET A 28 4.30 0.79 19.82
N LEU A 29 5.26 1.47 19.17
CA LEU A 29 6.10 2.48 19.83
C LEU A 29 5.37 3.80 20.11
N TYR A 30 4.73 4.38 19.10
CA TYR A 30 4.15 5.72 19.20
C TYR A 30 2.68 5.70 19.65
N PHE A 31 1.91 4.69 19.25
CA PHE A 31 0.47 4.61 19.53
C PHE A 31 0.12 3.61 20.65
N LYS A 32 1.13 2.99 21.28
CA LYS A 32 1.00 1.99 22.36
C LYS A 32 -0.02 0.87 22.07
N LYS A 33 -0.26 0.55 20.79
CA LYS A 33 -1.17 -0.54 20.39
C LYS A 33 -0.50 -1.88 20.66
N LYS A 34 -1.21 -2.78 21.33
CA LYS A 34 -0.75 -4.16 21.54
C LYS A 34 -1.17 -5.02 20.36
N PHE A 35 -0.20 -5.64 19.70
CA PHE A 35 -0.44 -6.70 18.73
C PHE A 35 -0.14 -8.05 19.35
N SER A 36 -1.06 -8.98 19.20
CA SER A 36 -0.86 -10.38 19.57
C SER A 36 0.32 -10.98 18.82
N LEU A 37 1.06 -11.86 19.49
CA LEU A 37 2.15 -12.63 18.89
C LEU A 37 1.67 -13.38 17.64
N LYS A 38 0.41 -13.85 17.65
CA LYS A 38 -0.19 -14.58 16.54
C LYS A 38 -0.22 -13.75 15.26
N ILE A 39 -0.67 -12.49 15.35
CA ILE A 39 -0.64 -11.54 14.23
C ILE A 39 0.79 -11.29 13.77
N LYS A 40 1.76 -11.17 14.68
CA LYS A 40 3.17 -10.97 14.31
C LYS A 40 3.73 -12.16 13.52
N PHE A 41 3.39 -13.39 13.92
CA PHE A 41 3.81 -14.60 13.20
C PHE A 41 3.22 -14.70 11.80
N THR A 42 2.02 -14.16 11.54
CA THR A 42 1.45 -14.18 10.19
C THR A 42 2.18 -13.26 9.21
N LEU A 43 2.96 -12.28 9.68
CA LEU A 43 3.76 -11.43 8.80
C LEU A 43 4.94 -12.18 8.18
N ILE A 44 5.47 -13.20 8.86
CA ILE A 44 6.64 -13.95 8.40
C ILE A 44 6.39 -14.62 7.04
N PRO A 45 5.35 -15.47 6.86
CA PRO A 45 5.06 -16.06 5.55
C PRO A 45 4.69 -15.02 4.50
N THR A 46 4.00 -13.94 4.86
CA THR A 46 3.67 -12.85 3.91
C THR A 46 4.92 -12.17 3.37
N VAL A 47 5.86 -11.81 4.23
CA VAL A 47 7.11 -11.14 3.83
C VAL A 47 7.99 -12.11 3.04
N ALA A 48 8.14 -13.35 3.50
CA ALA A 48 8.92 -14.38 2.82
C ALA A 48 8.37 -14.68 1.42
N GLY A 49 7.05 -14.76 1.27
CA GLY A 49 6.40 -15.06 -0.01
C GLY A 49 6.67 -13.99 -1.07
N ILE A 50 6.69 -12.71 -0.69
CA ILE A 50 6.95 -11.63 -1.64
C ILE A 50 8.44 -11.52 -1.98
N ILE A 51 9.34 -11.80 -1.02
CA ILE A 51 10.78 -11.93 -1.30
C ILE A 51 11.02 -13.03 -2.33
N LEU A 52 10.37 -14.19 -2.19
CA LEU A 52 10.46 -15.28 -3.16
C LEU A 52 9.94 -14.90 -4.54
N ASN A 53 8.84 -14.14 -4.61
CA ASN A 53 8.24 -13.70 -5.87
C ASN A 53 9.20 -12.82 -6.69
N PHE A 54 9.96 -11.96 -6.02
CA PHE A 54 10.89 -11.03 -6.67
C PHE A 54 12.37 -11.43 -6.57
N TYR A 55 12.68 -12.66 -6.16
CA TYR A 55 14.05 -13.07 -5.87
C TYR A 55 15.04 -12.77 -7.02
N TYR A 56 14.63 -13.00 -8.27
CA TYR A 56 15.46 -12.74 -9.45
C TYR A 56 15.34 -11.31 -10.02
N ASP A 57 14.37 -10.52 -9.56
CA ASP A 57 14.08 -9.16 -10.04
C ASP A 57 14.56 -8.08 -9.05
N ILE A 58 15.29 -8.45 -8.00
CA ILE A 58 15.84 -7.51 -7.04
C ILE A 58 17.21 -7.03 -7.51
N ARG A 59 17.31 -5.75 -7.86
CA ARG A 59 18.59 -5.06 -8.08
C ARG A 59 18.68 -3.84 -7.19
N PHE A 60 19.66 -3.85 -6.28
CA PHE A 60 19.86 -2.76 -5.34
C PHE A 60 20.72 -1.65 -5.94
N ASN A 61 20.32 -0.42 -5.68
CA ASN A 61 21.09 0.78 -5.94
C ASN A 61 21.05 1.66 -4.70
N HIS A 62 22.21 2.10 -4.21
CA HIS A 62 22.34 2.78 -2.92
C HIS A 62 21.42 4.02 -2.80
N ILE A 63 21.33 4.83 -3.85
CA ILE A 63 20.49 6.03 -3.87
C ILE A 63 19.00 5.64 -3.84
N GLY A 64 18.59 4.70 -4.71
CA GLY A 64 17.21 4.22 -4.77
C GLY A 64 16.75 3.56 -3.48
N THR A 65 17.63 2.80 -2.82
CA THR A 65 17.35 2.18 -1.53
C THR A 65 17.17 3.23 -0.42
N CYS A 66 17.98 4.29 -0.40
CA CYS A 66 17.80 5.39 0.56
C CYS A 66 16.42 6.04 0.42
N PHE A 67 16.03 6.40 -0.80
CA PHE A 67 14.70 6.92 -1.09
C PHE A 67 13.58 5.92 -0.73
N ALA A 68 13.78 4.63 -0.98
CA ALA A 68 12.82 3.60 -0.64
C ALA A 68 12.61 3.50 0.88
N VAL A 69 13.68 3.54 1.68
CA VAL A 69 13.59 3.49 3.16
C VAL A 69 12.82 4.70 3.71
N ILE A 70 13.16 5.90 3.23
CA ILE A 70 12.44 7.13 3.61
C ILE A 70 10.97 7.02 3.19
N GLY A 71 10.71 6.57 1.95
CA GLY A 71 9.36 6.38 1.44
C GLY A 71 8.53 5.39 2.23
N VAL A 72 9.13 4.28 2.69
CA VAL A 72 8.49 3.29 3.56
C VAL A 72 8.10 3.91 4.90
N PHE A 73 9.00 4.69 5.49
CA PHE A 73 8.73 5.36 6.76
C PHE A 73 7.59 6.39 6.64
N ILE A 74 7.65 7.26 5.62
CA ILE A 74 6.61 8.26 5.35
C ILE A 74 5.27 7.58 5.06
N THR A 75 5.25 6.54 4.22
CA THR A 75 4.02 5.80 3.87
C THR A 75 3.41 5.15 5.10
N SER A 76 4.24 4.54 5.95
CA SER A 76 3.79 3.90 7.19
C SER A 76 3.15 4.92 8.13
N LEU A 77 3.81 6.08 8.34
CA LEU A 77 3.27 7.18 9.13
C LEU A 77 1.96 7.71 8.55
N TYR A 78 1.89 7.94 7.25
CA TYR A 78 0.69 8.42 6.57
C TYR A 78 -0.50 7.48 6.81
N GLN A 79 -0.32 6.17 6.59
CA GLN A 79 -1.39 5.20 6.83
C GLN A 79 -1.87 5.21 8.29
N ILE A 80 -0.95 5.31 9.24
CA ILE A 80 -1.28 5.37 10.67
C ILE A 80 -2.04 6.66 11.00
N LEU A 81 -1.58 7.80 10.48
CA LEU A 81 -2.22 9.10 10.69
C LEU A 81 -3.62 9.16 10.10
N VAL A 82 -3.84 8.62 8.90
CA VAL A 82 -5.18 8.53 8.29
C VAL A 82 -6.13 7.77 9.22
N GLY A 83 -5.73 6.59 9.70
CA GLY A 83 -6.56 5.81 10.63
C GLY A 83 -6.75 6.48 11.99
N SER A 84 -5.71 7.12 12.53
CA SER A 84 -5.79 7.82 13.82
C SER A 84 -6.68 9.05 13.75
N LYS A 85 -6.56 9.86 12.70
CA LYS A 85 -7.31 11.11 12.54
C LYS A 85 -8.79 10.86 12.28
N GLN A 86 -9.15 9.79 11.57
CA GLN A 86 -10.55 9.38 11.44
C GLN A 86 -11.19 9.10 12.81
N HIS A 87 -10.46 8.42 13.70
CA HIS A 87 -10.97 8.09 15.04
C HIS A 87 -10.92 9.29 16.01
N GLU A 88 -9.85 10.09 15.96
CA GLU A 88 -9.66 11.28 16.82
C GLU A 88 -10.70 12.36 16.52
N LEU A 89 -10.97 12.62 15.24
CA LEU A 89 -11.90 13.65 14.78
C LEU A 89 -13.32 13.13 14.57
N GLN A 90 -13.58 11.83 14.81
CA GLN A 90 -14.86 11.17 14.54
C GLN A 90 -15.37 11.39 13.11
N MET A 91 -14.45 11.44 12.15
CA MET A 91 -14.75 11.75 10.75
C MET A 91 -14.96 10.47 9.93
N ASN A 92 -15.94 10.51 9.03
CA ASN A 92 -16.10 9.48 8.02
C ASN A 92 -14.90 9.54 7.03
N PRO A 93 -14.38 8.39 6.56
CA PRO A 93 -13.41 8.31 5.45
C PRO A 93 -13.52 9.36 4.34
N MET A 94 -14.73 9.59 3.83
CA MET A 94 -14.95 10.58 2.76
C MET A 94 -14.70 12.02 3.22
N GLN A 95 -15.07 12.36 4.45
CA GLN A 95 -14.87 13.70 4.99
C GLN A 95 -13.39 13.99 5.16
N LEU A 96 -12.62 13.05 5.73
CA LEU A 96 -11.18 13.25 5.89
C LEU A 96 -10.49 13.40 4.52
N LEU A 97 -10.87 12.60 3.53
CA LEU A 97 -10.35 12.74 2.16
C LEU A 97 -10.69 14.10 1.55
N TYR A 98 -11.92 14.59 1.76
CA TYR A 98 -12.36 15.89 1.27
C TYR A 98 -11.51 17.05 1.83
N TYR A 99 -11.12 16.99 3.11
CA TYR A 99 -10.23 18.00 3.70
C TYR A 99 -8.76 17.85 3.26
N GLN A 100 -8.29 16.61 3.08
CA GLN A 100 -6.90 16.35 2.72
C GLN A 100 -6.61 16.65 1.24
N ALA A 101 -7.51 16.31 0.32
CA ALA A 101 -7.26 16.36 -1.12
C ALA A 101 -6.90 17.77 -1.65
N PRO A 102 -7.58 18.86 -1.26
CA PRO A 102 -7.22 20.21 -1.68
C PRO A 102 -5.84 20.61 -1.17
N ILE A 103 -5.51 20.28 0.08
CA ILE A 103 -4.21 20.59 0.69
C ILE A 103 -3.10 19.85 -0.07
N SER A 104 -3.29 18.55 -0.34
CA SER A 104 -2.34 17.75 -1.14
C SER A 104 -2.13 18.34 -2.54
N SER A 105 -3.20 18.80 -3.19
CA SER A 105 -3.12 19.43 -4.51
C SER A 105 -2.27 20.71 -4.49
N ILE A 106 -2.54 21.60 -3.52
CA ILE A 106 -1.78 22.85 -3.34
C ILE A 106 -0.30 22.56 -3.05
N MET A 107 -0.01 21.57 -2.20
CA MET A 107 1.37 21.17 -1.89
C MET A 107 2.10 20.57 -3.09
N LEU A 108 1.38 20.00 -4.07
CA LEU A 108 1.98 19.40 -5.26
C LEU A 108 2.39 20.44 -6.31
N ILE A 109 1.72 21.60 -6.38
CA ILE A 109 2.00 22.68 -7.35
C ILE A 109 3.49 23.09 -7.39
N PRO A 110 4.16 23.43 -6.26
CA PRO A 110 5.57 23.82 -6.32
C PRO A 110 6.49 22.67 -6.78
N ILE A 111 6.16 21.42 -6.42
CA ILE A 111 6.91 20.24 -6.86
C ILE A 111 6.75 20.05 -8.37
N MET A 112 5.53 20.22 -8.90
CA MET A 112 5.24 20.17 -10.33
C MET A 112 6.08 21.20 -11.09
N ILE A 113 6.12 22.46 -10.65
CA ILE A 113 6.90 23.53 -11.31
C ILE A 113 8.41 23.20 -11.32
N LEU A 114 8.93 22.60 -10.25
CA LEU A 114 10.34 22.25 -10.13
C LEU A 114 10.75 21.11 -11.08
N PHE A 115 9.93 20.07 -11.19
CA PHE A 115 10.25 18.85 -11.96
C PHE A 115 9.79 18.93 -13.42
N GLU A 116 8.66 19.58 -13.68
CA GLU A 116 8.05 19.79 -14.98
C GLU A 116 7.87 21.29 -15.24
N PRO A 117 8.98 22.03 -15.45
CA PRO A 117 8.89 23.47 -15.60
C PRO A 117 8.07 23.84 -16.84
N PRO A 118 7.22 24.87 -16.76
CA PRO A 118 6.23 25.20 -17.79
C PRO A 118 6.85 25.53 -19.16
N TYR A 119 8.10 25.99 -19.19
CA TYR A 119 8.81 26.26 -20.45
C TYR A 119 9.26 24.98 -21.19
N LYS A 120 9.32 23.82 -20.51
CA LYS A 120 9.57 22.49 -21.13
C LYS A 120 8.28 21.79 -21.56
N ALA A 121 7.11 22.35 -21.26
CA ALA A 121 5.83 21.83 -21.72
C ALA A 121 5.64 22.19 -23.21
N THR A 122 6.46 21.59 -24.07
CA THR A 122 6.38 21.79 -25.52
C THR A 122 5.17 21.00 -26.04
N THR A 123 4.13 21.73 -26.46
CA THR A 123 3.07 21.29 -27.40
C THR A 123 2.36 19.97 -27.09
N MET A 124 1.89 19.73 -25.86
CA MET A 124 0.83 18.73 -25.68
C MET A 124 -0.50 19.35 -26.09
N VAL A 125 -0.94 19.08 -27.32
CA VAL A 125 -2.28 19.47 -27.77
C VAL A 125 -3.28 18.60 -27.02
N LEU A 126 -4.09 19.21 -26.16
CA LEU A 126 -5.12 18.50 -25.41
C LEU A 126 -6.26 18.10 -26.34
N THR A 127 -6.16 16.92 -26.95
CA THR A 127 -7.25 16.34 -27.75
C THR A 127 -8.40 15.90 -26.84
N PHE A 128 -9.65 15.95 -27.33
CA PHE A 128 -10.82 15.45 -26.60
C PHE A 128 -10.65 14.01 -26.09
N THR A 129 -10.00 13.14 -26.87
CA THR A 129 -9.68 11.76 -26.45
C THR A 129 -8.73 11.72 -25.26
N SER A 130 -7.66 12.52 -25.29
CA SER A 130 -6.69 12.62 -24.18
C SER A 130 -7.36 13.19 -22.92
N ALA A 131 -8.21 14.20 -23.07
CA ALA A 131 -8.98 14.76 -21.97
C ALA A 131 -9.94 13.72 -21.36
N GLY A 132 -10.61 12.91 -22.20
CA GLY A 132 -11.48 11.83 -21.74
C GLY A 132 -10.74 10.76 -20.94
N ILE A 133 -9.56 10.32 -21.41
CA ILE A 133 -8.73 9.33 -20.70
C ILE A 133 -8.20 9.89 -19.37
N LEU A 134 -7.82 11.18 -19.34
CA LEU A 134 -7.40 11.85 -18.12
C LEU A 134 -8.54 11.93 -17.09
N LEU A 135 -9.74 12.35 -17.52
CA LEU A 135 -10.91 12.39 -16.64
C LEU A 135 -11.25 11.00 -16.09
N LEU A 136 -11.22 9.97 -16.93
CA LEU A 136 -11.47 8.60 -16.49
C LEU A 136 -10.43 8.14 -15.46
N SER A 137 -9.15 8.44 -15.68
CA SER A 137 -8.07 8.14 -14.74
C SER A 137 -8.27 8.85 -13.40
N CYS A 138 -8.71 10.11 -13.42
CA CYS A 138 -9.05 10.88 -12.22
C CYS A 138 -10.22 10.25 -11.44
N ILE A 139 -11.25 9.77 -12.15
CA ILE A 139 -12.39 9.06 -11.52
C ILE A 139 -11.87 7.80 -10.81
N PHE A 140 -11.08 6.96 -11.47
CA PHE A 140 -10.49 5.77 -10.84
C PHE A 140 -9.58 6.13 -9.66
N ALA A 141 -8.78 7.19 -9.78
CA ALA A 141 -7.92 7.66 -8.70
C ALA A 141 -8.74 8.10 -7.47
N LEU A 142 -9.90 8.76 -7.68
CA LEU A 142 -10.83 9.10 -6.61
C LEU A 142 -11.35 7.82 -5.93
N PHE A 143 -11.87 6.85 -6.70
CA PHE A 143 -12.37 5.59 -6.15
C PHE A 143 -11.32 4.82 -5.35
N ILE A 144 -10.07 4.79 -5.84
CA ILE A 144 -8.95 4.16 -5.14
C ILE A 144 -8.70 4.88 -3.81
N ASN A 145 -8.59 6.21 -3.80
CA ASN A 145 -8.36 6.97 -2.57
C ASN A 145 -9.49 6.79 -1.55
N VAL A 146 -10.75 6.83 -2.00
CA VAL A 146 -11.91 6.53 -1.15
C VAL A 146 -11.82 5.14 -0.54
N SER A 147 -11.48 4.14 -1.36
CA SER A 147 -11.34 2.75 -0.90
C SER A 147 -10.22 2.61 0.14
N ILE A 148 -9.09 3.29 -0.05
CA ILE A 148 -7.98 3.29 0.91
C ILE A 148 -8.44 3.84 2.26
N TYR A 149 -9.07 5.01 2.25
CA TYR A 149 -9.54 5.66 3.48
C TYR A 149 -10.63 4.83 4.16
N TRP A 150 -11.50 4.19 3.40
CA TRP A 150 -12.58 3.36 3.91
C TRP A 150 -12.06 2.09 4.58
N ILE A 151 -11.14 1.37 3.92
CA ILE A 151 -10.51 0.17 4.48
C ILE A 151 -9.73 0.52 5.76
N ILE A 152 -8.90 1.56 5.72
CA ILE A 152 -8.11 1.98 6.89
C ILE A 152 -9.02 2.36 8.06
N GLY A 153 -10.08 3.14 7.81
CA GLY A 153 -10.98 3.63 8.85
C GLY A 153 -11.90 2.59 9.46
N LYS A 154 -12.38 1.64 8.65
CA LYS A 154 -13.21 0.53 9.15
C LYS A 154 -12.41 -0.61 9.76
N THR A 155 -11.12 -0.75 9.40
CA THR A 155 -10.29 -1.85 9.89
C THR A 155 -9.01 -1.35 10.56
N SER A 156 -7.89 -1.32 9.86
CA SER A 156 -6.62 -0.78 10.34
C SER A 156 -5.63 -0.58 9.20
N PRO A 157 -4.60 0.27 9.40
CA PRO A 157 -3.44 0.39 8.49
C PRO A 157 -2.78 -0.96 8.15
N LEU A 158 -2.67 -1.86 9.15
CA LEU A 158 -2.10 -3.19 8.95
C LEU A 158 -2.97 -4.05 8.02
N THR A 159 -4.28 -4.05 8.22
CA THR A 159 -5.23 -4.76 7.36
C THR A 159 -5.16 -4.23 5.93
N TYR A 160 -5.06 -2.91 5.73
CA TYR A 160 -4.87 -2.32 4.42
C TYR A 160 -3.62 -2.85 3.68
N ASN A 161 -2.47 -2.94 4.37
CA ASN A 161 -1.26 -3.52 3.78
C ASN A 161 -1.46 -4.99 3.39
N MET A 162 -2.17 -5.79 4.21
CA MET A 162 -2.49 -7.19 3.87
C MET A 162 -3.39 -7.31 2.64
N PHE A 163 -4.39 -6.41 2.49
CA PHE A 163 -5.19 -6.31 1.27
C PHE A 163 -4.35 -5.94 0.05
N GLY A 164 -3.33 -5.09 0.22
CA GLY A 164 -2.36 -4.76 -0.82
C GLY A 164 -1.61 -6.00 -1.32
N HIS A 165 -1.13 -6.84 -0.41
CA HIS A 165 -0.43 -8.09 -0.73
C HIS A 165 -1.35 -9.11 -1.42
N MET A 166 -2.60 -9.21 -0.97
CA MET A 166 -3.62 -10.04 -1.63
C MET A 166 -3.89 -9.56 -3.05
N LYS A 167 -4.12 -8.25 -3.24
CA LYS A 167 -4.33 -7.64 -4.57
C LYS A 167 -3.17 -7.94 -5.49
N PHE A 168 -1.94 -7.83 -5.00
CA PHE A 168 -0.74 -8.15 -5.77
C PHE A 168 -0.74 -9.62 -6.22
N CYS A 169 -1.04 -10.57 -5.33
CA CYS A 169 -1.12 -11.99 -5.67
C CYS A 169 -2.21 -12.27 -6.72
N LEU A 170 -3.38 -11.63 -6.62
CA LEU A 170 -4.46 -11.77 -7.59
C LEU A 170 -4.06 -11.25 -8.97
N ILE A 171 -3.35 -10.13 -9.04
CA ILE A 171 -2.83 -9.59 -10.30
C ILE A 171 -1.80 -10.55 -10.90
N ALA A 172 -0.88 -11.06 -10.08
CA ALA A 172 0.14 -12.00 -10.53
C ALA A 172 -0.48 -13.29 -11.09
N LEU A 173 -1.43 -13.91 -10.36
CA LEU A 173 -2.15 -15.09 -10.84
C LEU A 173 -3.01 -14.80 -12.07
N GLY A 174 -3.64 -13.62 -12.14
CA GLY A 174 -4.39 -13.18 -13.32
C GLY A 174 -3.50 -13.05 -14.56
N GLY A 175 -2.29 -12.50 -14.40
CA GLY A 175 -1.25 -12.46 -15.44
C GLY A 175 -0.94 -13.85 -15.99
N TYR A 176 -0.66 -14.79 -15.08
CA TYR A 176 -0.37 -16.18 -15.43
C TYR A 176 -1.55 -16.88 -16.14
N LEU A 177 -2.77 -16.76 -15.61
CA LEU A 177 -3.92 -17.52 -16.11
C LEU A 177 -4.54 -16.94 -17.38
N VAL A 178 -4.62 -15.61 -17.49
CA VAL A 178 -5.32 -14.93 -18.60
C VAL A 178 -4.38 -14.60 -19.74
N PHE A 179 -3.16 -14.16 -19.42
CA PHE A 179 -2.18 -13.70 -20.41
C PHE A 179 -1.08 -14.74 -20.69
N ALA A 180 -1.14 -15.92 -20.04
CA ALA A 180 -0.16 -16.99 -20.16
C ALA A 180 1.29 -16.50 -19.91
N GLU A 181 1.45 -15.50 -19.04
CA GLU A 181 2.77 -15.00 -18.67
C GLU A 181 3.57 -16.08 -17.93
N PRO A 182 4.82 -16.38 -18.32
CA PRO A 182 5.58 -17.44 -17.70
C PRO A 182 5.92 -17.12 -16.24
N MET A 183 5.43 -17.93 -15.31
CA MET A 183 5.79 -17.87 -13.89
C MET A 183 6.84 -18.91 -13.54
N SER A 184 7.89 -18.47 -12.84
CA SER A 184 8.87 -19.40 -12.26
C SER A 184 8.28 -20.15 -11.06
N PHE A 185 8.85 -21.32 -10.75
CA PHE A 185 8.44 -22.11 -9.59
C PHE A 185 8.51 -21.31 -8.27
N LEU A 186 9.53 -20.45 -8.10
CA LEU A 186 9.67 -19.59 -6.92
C LEU A 186 8.55 -18.55 -6.82
N GLN A 187 8.07 -18.01 -7.94
CA GLN A 187 6.96 -17.07 -7.96
C GLN A 187 5.65 -17.73 -7.52
N ILE A 188 5.39 -18.95 -7.99
CA ILE A 188 4.22 -19.74 -7.59
C ILE A 188 4.27 -20.04 -6.09
N LEU A 189 5.41 -20.52 -5.59
CA LEU A 189 5.61 -20.73 -4.15
C LEU A 189 5.44 -19.42 -3.36
N GLY A 190 5.97 -18.32 -3.88
CA GLY A 190 5.85 -17.00 -3.27
C GLY A 190 4.39 -16.54 -3.14
N VAL A 191 3.58 -16.77 -4.17
CA VAL A 191 2.14 -16.46 -4.13
C VAL A 191 1.41 -17.33 -3.11
N ILE A 192 1.65 -18.65 -3.10
CA ILE A 192 1.02 -19.57 -2.13
C ILE A 192 1.37 -19.15 -0.70
N LEU A 193 2.64 -18.86 -0.43
CA LEU A 193 3.11 -18.47 0.89
C LEU A 193 2.50 -17.12 1.32
N THR A 194 2.44 -16.15 0.40
CA THR A 194 1.84 -14.83 0.67
C THR A 194 0.35 -14.95 0.98
N LEU A 195 -0.40 -15.69 0.17
CA LEU A 195 -1.83 -15.93 0.40
C LEU A 195 -2.08 -16.66 1.72
N SER A 196 -1.26 -17.65 2.06
CA SER A 196 -1.35 -18.34 3.37
C SER A 196 -1.13 -17.38 4.55
N GLY A 197 -0.18 -16.45 4.45
CA GLY A 197 0.07 -15.46 5.50
C GLY A 197 -1.08 -14.46 5.65
N VAL A 198 -1.66 -14.01 4.53
CA VAL A 198 -2.81 -13.10 4.53
C VAL A 198 -4.08 -13.77 5.08
N THR A 199 -4.35 -15.03 4.72
CA THR A 199 -5.52 -15.76 5.25
C THR A 199 -5.38 -16.06 6.73
N LEU A 200 -4.19 -16.46 7.20
CA LEU A 200 -3.91 -16.61 8.63
C LEU A 200 -4.08 -15.28 9.38
N TYR A 201 -3.62 -14.17 8.82
CA TYR A 201 -3.83 -12.84 9.39
C TYR A 201 -5.32 -12.54 9.55
N ALA A 202 -6.11 -12.74 8.49
CA ALA A 202 -7.54 -12.51 8.51
C ALA A 202 -8.24 -13.36 9.58
N HIS A 203 -7.89 -14.64 9.69
CA HIS A 203 -8.44 -15.55 10.69
C HIS A 203 -8.17 -15.08 12.12
N TRP A 204 -6.91 -14.77 12.46
CA TRP A 204 -6.56 -14.30 13.80
C TRP A 204 -7.17 -12.94 14.13
N LYS A 205 -7.20 -12.03 13.15
CA LYS A 205 -7.76 -10.70 13.34
C LYS A 205 -9.27 -10.75 13.62
N LEU A 206 -10.01 -11.59 12.89
CA LEU A 206 -11.44 -11.80 13.13
C LEU A 206 -11.68 -12.42 14.50
N LYS A 207 -10.90 -13.44 14.87
CA LYS A 207 -11.00 -14.10 16.17
C LYS A 207 -10.77 -13.14 17.34
N GLU A 208 -9.78 -12.26 17.26
CA GLU A 208 -9.53 -11.22 18.27
C GLU A 208 -10.69 -10.23 18.36
N SER A 209 -11.25 -9.80 17.22
CA SER A 209 -12.40 -8.89 17.20
C SER A 209 -13.64 -9.53 17.84
N SER A 210 -13.92 -10.81 17.57
CA SER A 210 -15.04 -11.53 18.18
C SER A 210 -14.85 -11.73 19.68
N GLN A 211 -13.61 -12.02 20.13
CA GLN A 211 -13.31 -12.16 21.55
C GLN A 211 -13.50 -10.83 22.31
N SER A 212 -13.07 -9.71 21.72
CA SER A 212 -13.28 -8.40 22.34
C SER A 212 -14.76 -8.02 22.44
N LEU A 213 -15.60 -8.43 21.49
CA LEU A 213 -17.04 -8.17 21.54
C LEU A 213 -17.71 -8.96 22.66
N LYS A 214 -17.42 -10.27 22.76
CA LYS A 214 -17.98 -11.12 23.83
C LYS A 214 -17.62 -10.62 25.23
N SER A 215 -16.39 -10.16 25.44
CA SER A 215 -16.00 -9.59 26.74
C SER A 215 -16.72 -8.29 27.11
N LEU A 216 -17.32 -7.59 26.14
CA LEU A 216 -18.14 -6.40 26.40
C LEU A 216 -19.61 -6.75 26.63
N GLU A 217 -20.07 -7.92 26.17
CA GLU A 217 -21.43 -8.43 26.40
C GLU A 217 -21.54 -9.14 27.77
N GLU A 218 -20.44 -9.69 28.29
CA GLU A 218 -20.37 -10.43 29.56
C GLU A 218 -19.98 -9.58 30.78
N GLY A 219 -19.65 -8.29 30.62
CA GLY A 219 -19.22 -7.38 31.69
C GLY A 219 -20.18 -6.21 31.89
#